data_AF-A0AAV6YAW2-F1
#
_entry.id   AF-A0AAV6YAW2-F1
#
_cell.length_a   1.000
_cell.length_b   1.000
_cell.length_c   1.000
_cell.angle_alpha   90.00
_cell.angle_beta   90.00
_cell.angle_gamma   90.00
#
_symmetry.space_group_name_H-M   'P 1'
#
loop_
_entity.id
_entity.type
_entity.pdbx_description
1 polymer ?
#
loop_
_entity_poly.entity_id
_entity_poly.type
_entity_poly.pdbx_seq_one_letter_code
_entity_poly.pdbx_strand_id
1 'polypeptide(L)'
;MSMSNVAKTCHQHHRHSHCRSPIPPVAICILVSLFLVGLCVSTFILIVIHNAVFFILLLCISTLVAAFLLWNSRNAAVLFFLHSFPESDLSLATHGQLVKITGVVSCGNVSLESSYEKVGQCVYTSTLLYERRNLCLKPSNVKDLCLLWRLAYSERLSTDFYITDLKSGIRALVKAGQDSEVIPLITESKLIETTGKRRDLSADFRKWLRDKNLSAEARLLCLEEGYIKEGSCVSVIGVLHKSKDAVMIVQPHEVISTGCLWSKLLLPADVEGVIIGTLKTADPTN
;
A
#
# COMPACT_ATOMS: atom_id res chain seq x y z
N MET A 1 -34.97 22.00 23.86
CA MET A 1 -34.20 21.70 25.08
C MET A 1 -33.61 20.30 24.94
N SER A 2 -32.52 20.24 24.18
CA SER A 2 -31.23 19.62 24.53
C SER A 2 -31.14 18.12 24.19
N MET A 3 -30.67 17.85 22.97
CA MET A 3 -30.13 16.56 22.55
C MET A 3 -28.72 16.43 23.13
N SER A 4 -28.49 15.36 23.88
CA SER A 4 -27.19 15.07 24.49
C SER A 4 -26.17 14.65 23.43
N ASN A 5 -25.12 15.46 23.31
CA ASN A 5 -23.89 15.16 22.61
C ASN A 5 -23.21 13.93 23.24
N VAL A 6 -23.25 12.79 22.53
CA VAL A 6 -22.35 11.68 22.82
C VAL A 6 -21.05 11.96 22.08
N ALA A 7 -20.02 12.28 22.86
CA ALA A 7 -18.66 12.51 22.43
C ALA A 7 -18.15 11.31 21.61
N LYS A 8 -17.88 11.52 20.33
CA LYS A 8 -17.07 10.62 19.51
C LYS A 8 -15.60 10.85 19.88
N THR A 9 -15.12 10.12 20.88
CA THR A 9 -13.68 9.95 21.14
C THR A 9 -13.10 8.97 20.10
N CYS A 10 -12.73 9.47 18.93
CA CYS A 10 -11.83 8.73 18.04
C CYS A 10 -10.41 8.83 18.60
N HIS A 11 -9.97 7.80 19.32
CA HIS A 11 -8.57 7.61 19.66
C HIS A 11 -7.78 7.39 18.37
N GLN A 12 -6.99 8.40 18.01
CA GLN A 12 -6.15 8.45 16.83
C GLN A 12 -4.86 7.66 17.11
N HIS A 13 -4.92 6.33 16.98
CA HIS A 13 -3.74 5.47 17.06
C HIS A 13 -3.13 5.34 15.67
N HIS A 14 -2.01 6.02 15.45
CA HIS A 14 -1.16 5.84 14.27
C HIS A 14 -0.52 4.44 14.27
N ARG A 15 -1.25 3.42 13.81
CA ARG A 15 -0.63 2.15 13.42
C ARG A 15 -0.11 2.28 11.99
N HIS A 16 1.19 2.46 11.87
CA HIS A 16 1.88 2.30 10.60
C HIS A 16 1.81 0.83 10.20
N SER A 17 0.89 0.46 9.31
CA SER A 17 0.94 -0.80 8.58
C SER A 17 2.15 -0.76 7.63
N HIS A 18 3.33 -0.97 8.20
CA HIS A 18 4.54 -1.20 7.44
C HIS A 18 4.43 -2.60 6.84
N CYS A 19 4.06 -2.66 5.56
CA CYS A 19 4.58 -3.73 4.72
C CYS A 19 6.11 -3.59 4.79
N ARG A 20 6.78 -4.43 5.59
CA ARG A 20 8.24 -4.36 5.75
C ARG A 20 8.84 -4.49 4.36
N SER A 21 9.79 -3.63 4.02
CA SER A 21 10.55 -3.83 2.79
C SER A 21 11.14 -5.24 2.83
N PRO A 22 10.97 -6.06 1.78
CA PRO A 22 11.43 -7.45 1.76
C PRO A 22 12.96 -7.55 1.89
N ILE A 23 13.66 -6.42 1.69
CA ILE A 23 15.11 -6.34 1.77
C ILE A 23 15.50 -5.73 3.13
N PRO A 24 16.31 -6.43 3.94
CA PRO A 24 16.85 -5.89 5.18
C PRO A 24 17.69 -4.64 4.92
N PRO A 25 17.61 -3.59 5.76
CA PRO A 25 18.42 -2.39 5.60
C PRO A 25 19.92 -2.70 5.59
N VAL A 26 20.36 -3.72 6.33
CA VAL A 26 21.74 -4.21 6.34
C VAL A 26 22.19 -4.70 4.96
N ALA A 27 21.32 -5.40 4.22
CA ALA A 27 21.65 -5.89 2.89
C ALA A 27 21.83 -4.71 1.90
N ILE A 28 21.02 -3.66 2.03
CA ILE A 28 21.17 -2.43 1.25
C ILE A 28 22.51 -1.75 1.59
N CYS A 29 22.85 -1.65 2.87
CA CYS A 29 24.14 -1.08 3.29
C CYS A 29 25.33 -1.83 2.68
N ILE A 30 25.32 -3.17 2.76
CA ILE A 30 26.38 -4.01 2.19
C ILE A 30 26.49 -3.79 0.67
N LEU A 31 25.34 -3.79 -0.03
CA LEU A 31 25.32 -3.60 -1.48
C LEU A 31 25.88 -2.23 -1.89
N VAL A 32 25.52 -1.17 -1.16
CA VAL A 32 26.04 0.19 -1.41
C VAL A 32 27.55 0.22 -1.16
N SER A 33 28.04 -0.37 -0.07
CA SER A 33 29.48 -0.44 0.21
C SER A 33 30.24 -1.19 -0.88
N LEU A 34 29.73 -2.34 -1.33
CA LEU A 34 30.34 -3.11 -2.43
C LEU A 34 30.37 -2.32 -3.74
N PHE A 35 29.30 -1.59 -4.06
CA PHE A 35 29.25 -0.73 -5.23
C PHE A 35 30.29 0.39 -5.17
N LEU A 36 30.45 1.05 -4.01
CA LEU A 36 31.45 2.11 -3.82
C LEU A 36 32.87 1.58 -3.99
N VAL A 37 33.20 0.44 -3.36
CA VAL A 37 34.52 -0.20 -3.51
C VAL A 37 34.76 -0.59 -4.96
N GLY A 38 33.77 -1.22 -5.61
CA GLY A 38 33.85 -1.60 -7.02
C GLY A 38 34.06 -0.39 -7.94
N LEU A 39 33.42 0.74 -7.64
CA LEU A 39 33.56 1.97 -8.40
C LEU A 39 34.97 2.54 -8.27
N CYS A 40 35.53 2.61 -7.04
CA CYS A 40 36.91 3.03 -6.82
C CYS A 40 37.91 2.19 -7.60
N VAL A 41 37.80 0.85 -7.53
CA VAL A 41 38.71 -0.07 -8.23
C VAL A 41 38.56 0.04 -9.75
N SER A 42 37.32 0.09 -10.25
CA SER A 42 37.05 0.19 -11.69
C SER A 42 37.51 1.51 -12.28
N THR A 43 37.35 2.63 -11.55
CA THR A 43 37.86 3.94 -11.97
C THR A 43 39.39 3.96 -11.97
N PHE A 44 40.05 3.35 -10.98
CA PHE A 44 41.51 3.23 -10.97
C PHE A 44 42.02 2.47 -12.20
N ILE A 45 41.41 1.32 -12.51
CA ILE A 45 41.73 0.52 -13.72
C ILE A 45 41.50 1.33 -14.99
N LEU A 46 40.39 2.08 -15.07
CA LEU A 46 40.10 2.93 -16.22
C LEU A 46 41.16 4.01 -16.43
N ILE A 47 41.67 4.64 -15.36
CA ILE A 47 42.67 5.71 -15.47
C ILE A 47 44.06 5.14 -15.80
N VAL A 48 44.46 4.07 -15.13
CA VAL A 48 45.83 3.52 -15.23
C VAL A 48 46.00 2.63 -16.46
N ILE A 49 45.02 1.77 -16.72
CA ILE A 49 45.10 0.75 -17.78
C ILE A 49 44.36 1.24 -19.05
N HIS A 50 43.63 2.36 -18.97
CA HIS A 50 42.80 2.88 -20.07
C HIS A 50 41.78 1.87 -20.60
N ASN A 51 41.34 0.94 -19.73
CA ASN A 51 40.36 -0.08 -20.07
C ASN A 51 39.02 0.20 -19.38
N ALA A 52 38.00 0.53 -20.17
CA ALA A 52 36.67 0.87 -19.67
C ALA A 52 35.76 -0.33 -19.40
N VAL A 53 36.16 -1.55 -19.77
CA VAL A 53 35.29 -2.75 -19.69
C VAL A 53 34.78 -2.98 -18.26
N PHE A 54 35.65 -2.91 -17.25
CA PHE A 54 35.26 -3.12 -15.86
C PHE A 54 34.28 -2.06 -15.34
N PHE A 55 34.49 -0.80 -15.72
CA PHE A 55 33.62 0.30 -15.34
C PHE A 55 32.23 0.15 -15.96
N ILE A 56 32.16 -0.18 -17.27
CA ILE A 56 30.90 -0.42 -17.96
C ILE A 56 30.15 -1.61 -17.33
N LEU A 57 30.85 -2.72 -17.07
CA LEU A 57 30.25 -3.90 -16.46
C LEU A 57 29.66 -3.60 -15.07
N LEU A 58 30.39 -2.85 -14.24
CA LEU A 58 29.91 -2.43 -12.93
C LEU A 58 28.63 -1.60 -13.04
N LEU A 59 28.57 -0.65 -13.97
CA LEU A 59 27.37 0.16 -14.20
C LEU A 59 26.19 -0.71 -14.66
N CYS A 60 26.41 -1.63 -15.60
CA CYS A 60 25.36 -2.56 -16.06
C CYS A 60 24.83 -3.45 -14.94
N ILE A 61 25.69 -4.00 -14.09
CA ILE A 61 25.26 -4.82 -12.95
C ILE A 61 24.49 -3.95 -11.94
N SER A 62 24.98 -2.75 -11.66
CA SER A 62 24.34 -1.82 -10.72
C SER A 62 22.93 -1.42 -11.18
N THR A 63 22.74 -1.14 -12.48
CA THR A 63 21.41 -0.82 -13.02
C THR A 63 20.45 -2.01 -12.94
N LEU A 64 20.93 -3.23 -13.23
CA LEU A 64 20.14 -4.46 -13.08
C LEU A 64 19.70 -4.70 -11.63
N VAL A 65 20.63 -4.54 -10.67
CA VAL A 65 20.31 -4.69 -9.25
C VAL A 65 19.34 -3.60 -8.80
N ALA A 66 19.55 -2.34 -9.16
CA ALA A 66 18.64 -1.25 -8.83
C ALA A 66 17.22 -1.49 -9.38
N ALA A 67 17.11 -1.95 -10.64
CA ALA A 67 15.83 -2.32 -11.24
C ALA A 67 15.16 -3.47 -10.48
N PHE A 68 15.93 -4.49 -10.08
CA PHE A 68 15.44 -5.60 -9.26
C PHE A 68 14.92 -5.14 -7.89
N LEU A 69 15.66 -4.28 -7.18
CA LEU A 69 15.24 -3.76 -5.89
C LEU A 69 13.98 -2.89 -6.01
N LEU A 70 13.91 -2.04 -7.04
CA LEU A 70 12.74 -1.18 -7.30
C LEU A 70 11.49 -2.01 -7.66
N TRP A 71 11.68 -3.11 -8.39
CA TRP A 71 10.61 -4.06 -8.69
C TRP A 71 10.06 -4.69 -7.40
N ASN A 72 10.95 -5.07 -6.48
CA ASN A 72 10.63 -5.70 -5.20
C ASN A 72 10.14 -4.74 -4.11
N SER A 73 10.37 -3.44 -4.25
CA SER A 73 9.87 -2.43 -3.30
C SER A 73 8.39 -2.09 -3.51
N ARG A 74 7.86 -2.33 -4.71
CA ARG A 74 6.42 -2.26 -4.99
C ARG A 74 5.83 -3.53 -4.37
N ASN A 75 4.67 -3.48 -3.72
CA ASN A 75 3.97 -4.65 -3.12
C ASN A 75 3.56 -5.73 -4.15
N ALA A 76 4.26 -5.85 -5.27
CA ALA A 76 4.12 -6.77 -6.38
C ALA A 76 4.17 -8.23 -5.94
N ALA A 77 4.99 -8.60 -4.94
CA ALA A 77 4.99 -9.96 -4.40
C ALA A 77 3.63 -10.33 -3.79
N VAL A 78 3.09 -9.48 -2.92
CA VAL A 78 1.79 -9.69 -2.27
C VAL A 78 0.63 -9.59 -3.29
N LEU A 79 0.72 -8.66 -4.24
CA LEU A 79 -0.26 -8.53 -5.33
C LEU A 79 -0.28 -9.78 -6.21
N PHE A 80 0.90 -10.29 -6.59
CA PHE A 80 1.00 -11.50 -7.40
C PHE A 80 0.52 -12.73 -6.63
N PHE A 81 0.83 -12.80 -5.33
CA PHE A 81 0.30 -13.82 -4.44
C PHE A 81 -1.24 -13.79 -4.42
N LEU A 82 -1.85 -12.61 -4.23
CA LEU A 82 -3.30 -12.45 -4.30
C LEU A 82 -3.88 -12.94 -5.63
N HIS A 83 -3.28 -12.58 -6.76
CA HIS A 83 -3.78 -12.99 -8.07
C HIS A 83 -3.61 -14.50 -8.35
N SER A 84 -2.49 -15.09 -7.93
CA SER A 84 -2.16 -16.48 -8.22
C SER A 84 -2.84 -17.47 -7.26
N PHE A 85 -3.23 -17.00 -6.08
CA PHE A 85 -3.88 -17.86 -5.09
C PHE A 85 -5.27 -18.29 -5.61
N PRO A 86 -5.59 -19.60 -5.58
CA PRO A 86 -6.83 -20.12 -6.14
C PRO A 86 -8.05 -19.74 -5.29
N GLU A 87 -9.16 -19.41 -5.96
CA GLU A 87 -10.44 -19.15 -5.29
C GLU A 87 -10.90 -20.39 -4.52
N SER A 88 -11.15 -20.20 -3.23
CA SER A 88 -11.62 -21.22 -2.31
C SER A 88 -13.14 -21.28 -2.34
N ASP A 89 -13.70 -22.48 -2.16
CA ASP A 89 -15.14 -22.64 -1.98
C ASP A 89 -15.45 -22.73 -0.49
N LEU A 90 -16.16 -21.74 0.06
CA LEU A 90 -16.49 -21.69 1.49
C LEU A 90 -17.37 -22.86 1.95
N SER A 91 -18.12 -23.49 1.03
CA SER A 91 -18.94 -24.66 1.36
C SER A 91 -18.07 -25.88 1.71
N LEU A 92 -16.97 -26.06 0.98
CA LEU A 92 -16.05 -27.19 1.11
C LEU A 92 -14.87 -26.91 2.05
N ALA A 93 -14.52 -25.64 2.26
CA ALA A 93 -13.36 -25.26 3.05
C ALA A 93 -13.50 -25.65 4.54
N THR A 94 -12.38 -26.05 5.13
CA THR A 94 -12.27 -26.53 6.51
C THR A 94 -11.87 -25.40 7.47
N HIS A 95 -12.19 -25.58 8.76
CA HIS A 95 -11.77 -24.63 9.79
C HIS A 95 -10.23 -24.58 9.89
N GLY A 96 -9.67 -23.37 10.01
CA GLY A 96 -8.23 -23.14 10.08
C GLY A 96 -7.53 -23.09 8.72
N GLN A 97 -8.25 -23.33 7.62
CA GLN A 97 -7.69 -23.29 6.28
C GLN A 97 -7.48 -21.84 5.79
N LEU A 98 -6.36 -21.57 5.14
CA LEU A 98 -6.15 -20.34 4.40
C LEU A 98 -7.03 -20.33 3.15
N VAL A 99 -7.91 -19.33 3.03
CA VAL A 99 -8.87 -19.21 1.93
C VAL A 99 -8.69 -17.89 1.21
N LYS A 100 -8.91 -17.92 -0.10
CA LYS A 100 -9.18 -16.72 -0.91
C LYS A 100 -10.62 -16.74 -1.34
N ILE A 101 -11.32 -15.65 -1.13
CA ILE A 101 -12.69 -15.49 -1.60
C ILE A 101 -12.82 -14.18 -2.36
N THR A 102 -13.68 -14.18 -3.37
CA THR A 102 -14.04 -12.98 -4.11
C THR A 102 -15.54 -12.75 -3.98
N GLY A 103 -15.91 -11.55 -3.52
CA GLY A 103 -17.26 -11.31 -3.04
C GLY A 103 -17.65 -9.84 -3.03
N VAL A 104 -18.96 -9.61 -2.89
CA VAL A 104 -19.52 -8.27 -2.70
C VAL A 104 -19.45 -7.91 -1.22
N VAL A 105 -18.93 -6.73 -0.92
CA VAL A 105 -18.76 -6.21 0.43
C VAL A 105 -20.04 -5.56 0.94
N SER A 106 -20.36 -5.80 2.20
CA SER A 106 -21.40 -5.09 2.95
C SER A 106 -20.86 -4.63 4.31
N CYS A 107 -21.25 -3.43 4.73
CA CYS A 107 -20.82 -2.88 6.00
C CYS A 107 -21.32 -3.73 7.18
N GLY A 108 -20.51 -3.80 8.23
CA GLY A 108 -20.93 -4.35 9.52
C GLY A 108 -21.70 -3.32 10.35
N ASN A 109 -21.56 -3.41 11.66
CA ASN A 109 -22.19 -2.47 12.59
C ASN A 109 -21.59 -1.06 12.53
N VAL A 110 -20.37 -0.94 12.01
CA VAL A 110 -19.63 0.31 11.90
C VAL A 110 -19.24 0.52 10.44
N SER A 111 -19.61 1.67 9.90
CA SER A 111 -19.18 2.14 8.58
C SER A 111 -18.21 3.31 8.72
N LEU A 112 -17.25 3.36 7.81
CA LEU A 112 -16.28 4.44 7.68
C LEU A 112 -16.76 5.49 6.70
N GLU A 113 -16.17 6.67 6.82
CA GLU A 113 -16.26 7.78 5.89
C GLU A 113 -14.85 8.15 5.43
N SER A 114 -14.67 8.40 4.13
CA SER A 114 -13.39 8.88 3.61
C SER A 114 -13.05 10.27 4.18
N SER A 115 -11.76 10.57 4.29
CA SER A 115 -11.28 11.73 5.03
C SER A 115 -11.57 13.03 4.28
N TYR A 116 -11.27 13.08 2.98
CA TYR A 116 -11.38 14.29 2.15
C TYR A 116 -12.65 14.31 1.30
N GLU A 117 -12.92 13.29 0.49
CA GLU A 117 -14.10 13.23 -0.38
C GLU A 117 -15.42 13.03 0.38
N LYS A 118 -15.36 12.61 1.65
CA LYS A 118 -16.52 12.33 2.50
C LYS A 118 -17.44 11.24 1.96
N VAL A 119 -16.85 10.21 1.34
CA VAL A 119 -17.57 9.03 0.88
C VAL A 119 -17.90 8.15 2.08
N GLY A 120 -19.19 8.05 2.42
CA GLY A 120 -19.68 7.18 3.49
C GLY A 120 -19.88 5.72 3.05
N GLN A 121 -20.24 4.87 4.02
CA GLN A 121 -20.47 3.43 3.82
C GLN A 121 -19.23 2.70 3.30
N CYS A 122 -18.07 3.03 3.84
CA CYS A 122 -16.81 2.36 3.51
C CYS A 122 -16.45 1.33 4.58
N VAL A 123 -15.76 0.26 4.17
CA VAL A 123 -15.18 -0.75 5.08
C VAL A 123 -13.67 -0.56 5.25
N TYR A 124 -13.06 0.15 4.31
CA TYR A 124 -11.67 0.54 4.33
C TYR A 124 -11.54 1.94 3.73
N THR A 125 -10.71 2.78 4.34
CA THR A 125 -10.33 4.10 3.83
C THR A 125 -8.83 4.32 4.00
N SER A 126 -8.25 5.07 3.08
CA SER A 126 -6.85 5.44 3.07
C SER A 126 -6.70 6.86 2.56
N THR A 127 -5.95 7.68 3.26
CA THR A 127 -5.66 9.05 2.87
C THR A 127 -4.17 9.29 3.04
N LEU A 128 -3.50 9.64 1.95
CA LEU A 128 -2.07 9.87 1.87
C LEU A 128 -1.82 11.30 1.41
N LEU A 129 -1.03 12.05 2.16
CA LEU A 129 -0.56 13.36 1.73
C LEU A 129 0.94 13.30 1.50
N TYR A 130 1.35 13.66 0.29
CA TYR A 130 2.74 13.85 -0.06
C TYR A 130 3.07 15.32 -0.15
N GLU A 131 4.24 15.67 0.35
CA GLU A 131 4.84 16.98 0.25
C GLU A 131 6.11 16.90 -0.58
N ARG A 132 6.30 17.82 -1.52
CA ARG A 132 7.56 17.92 -2.23
C ARG A 132 8.63 18.56 -1.34
N ARG A 133 9.79 17.90 -1.17
CA ARG A 133 10.95 18.54 -0.53
C ARG A 133 11.44 19.69 -1.41
N ASN A 134 11.56 20.89 -0.87
CA ASN A 134 12.21 21.99 -1.59
C ASN A 134 13.72 21.72 -1.66
N LEU A 135 14.23 21.31 -2.82
CA LEU A 135 15.67 21.34 -3.08
C LEU A 135 16.03 22.78 -3.45
N CYS A 136 16.72 23.51 -2.57
CA CYS A 136 17.31 24.81 -2.89
C CYS A 136 18.53 24.63 -3.80
N LEU A 137 18.31 24.27 -5.06
CA LEU A 137 19.33 24.32 -6.11
C LEU A 137 18.75 25.12 -7.29
N LYS A 138 19.45 26.20 -7.67
CA LYS A 138 19.07 27.11 -8.77
C LYS A 138 18.73 26.31 -10.03
N PRO A 139 17.68 26.69 -10.79
CA PRO A 139 17.16 25.85 -11.86
C PRO A 139 17.91 26.09 -13.17
N SER A 140 18.69 25.09 -13.61
CA SER A 140 19.11 25.01 -15.01
C SER A 140 19.42 23.57 -15.41
N ASN A 141 18.41 22.68 -15.42
CA ASN A 141 18.19 21.76 -16.55
C ASN A 141 16.93 20.91 -16.37
N VAL A 142 16.32 20.64 -17.52
CA VAL A 142 15.03 20.00 -17.74
C VAL A 142 15.27 18.51 -17.97
N LYS A 143 14.89 17.64 -17.02
CA LYS A 143 14.20 16.34 -17.27
C LYS A 143 14.07 15.37 -16.08
N ASP A 144 14.81 15.51 -14.98
CA ASP A 144 14.83 14.45 -13.96
C ASP A 144 14.47 14.97 -12.56
N LEU A 145 13.26 14.70 -12.03
CA LEU A 145 12.94 15.02 -10.61
C LEU A 145 11.71 14.29 -10.03
N CYS A 146 11.48 13.02 -10.41
CA CYS A 146 10.43 12.19 -9.78
C CYS A 146 10.74 11.78 -8.32
N LEU A 147 11.95 12.02 -7.81
CA LEU A 147 12.44 11.54 -6.49
C LEU A 147 12.16 12.47 -5.29
N LEU A 148 11.24 13.44 -5.41
CA LEU A 148 11.16 14.56 -4.46
C LEU A 148 9.88 14.62 -3.61
N TRP A 149 9.06 13.58 -3.58
CA TRP A 149 7.85 13.52 -2.76
C TRP A 149 8.12 12.78 -1.45
N ARG A 150 7.83 13.42 -0.33
CA ARG A 150 7.89 12.86 1.03
C ARG A 150 6.46 12.63 1.53
N LEU A 151 6.17 11.43 2.03
CA LEU A 151 4.92 11.17 2.73
C LEU A 151 4.88 12.03 4.01
N ALA A 152 3.96 12.99 4.05
CA ALA A 152 3.78 13.94 5.14
C ALA A 152 2.66 13.52 6.09
N TYR A 153 1.63 12.84 5.58
CA TYR A 153 0.52 12.30 6.37
C TYR A 153 0.05 10.99 5.77
N SER A 154 -0.31 10.03 6.62
CA SER A 154 -0.91 8.77 6.24
C SER A 154 -1.93 8.35 7.29
N GLU A 155 -3.14 8.07 6.84
CA GLU A 155 -4.24 7.54 7.64
C GLU A 155 -4.83 6.38 6.87
N ARG A 156 -4.87 5.20 7.49
CA ARG A 156 -5.52 4.01 6.94
C ARG A 156 -6.41 3.44 8.03
N LEU A 157 -7.69 3.27 7.71
CA LEU A 157 -8.70 2.80 8.64
C LEU A 157 -9.46 1.65 8.00
N SER A 158 -9.76 0.64 8.80
CA SER A 158 -10.51 -0.54 8.40
C SER A 158 -11.49 -0.94 9.51
N THR A 159 -12.63 -1.50 9.11
CA THR A 159 -13.62 -2.04 10.04
C THR A 159 -13.91 -3.50 9.72
N ASP A 160 -14.52 -4.21 10.68
CA ASP A 160 -15.09 -5.51 10.38
C ASP A 160 -16.24 -5.35 9.37
N PHE A 161 -16.26 -6.21 8.36
CA PHE A 161 -17.25 -6.15 7.29
C PHE A 161 -17.70 -7.54 6.89
N TYR A 162 -18.85 -7.60 6.22
CA TYR A 162 -19.33 -8.83 5.62
C TYR A 162 -18.95 -8.90 4.16
N ILE A 163 -18.66 -10.11 3.70
CA ILE A 163 -18.44 -10.42 2.31
C ILE A 163 -19.33 -11.58 1.91
N THR A 164 -20.05 -11.41 0.81
CA THR A 164 -20.85 -12.48 0.21
C THR A 164 -20.05 -13.06 -0.94
N ASP A 165 -19.58 -14.30 -0.76
CA ASP A 165 -18.79 -15.01 -1.76
C ASP A 165 -19.62 -15.22 -3.04
N LEU A 166 -19.07 -14.80 -4.19
CA LEU A 166 -19.73 -14.94 -5.49
C LEU A 166 -19.85 -16.40 -5.92
N LYS A 167 -18.96 -17.28 -5.42
CA LYS A 167 -18.93 -18.69 -5.82
C LYS A 167 -19.95 -19.52 -5.03
N SER A 168 -19.92 -19.43 -3.70
CA SER A 168 -20.79 -20.23 -2.83
C SER A 168 -22.07 -19.52 -2.40
N GLY A 169 -22.16 -18.20 -2.52
CA GLY A 169 -23.25 -17.39 -1.97
C GLY A 169 -23.22 -17.25 -0.44
N ILE A 170 -22.23 -17.86 0.24
CA ILE A 170 -22.12 -17.83 1.69
C ILE A 170 -21.62 -16.44 2.12
N ARG A 171 -22.31 -15.86 3.11
CA ARG A 171 -21.89 -14.62 3.76
C ARG A 171 -20.91 -14.94 4.89
N ALA A 172 -19.72 -14.37 4.83
CA ALA A 172 -18.70 -14.47 5.87
C ALA A 172 -18.43 -13.10 6.50
N LEU A 173 -18.10 -13.08 7.79
CA LEU A 173 -17.60 -11.89 8.49
C LEU A 173 -16.08 -11.83 8.37
N VAL A 174 -15.54 -10.77 7.81
CA VAL A 174 -14.10 -10.52 7.78
C VAL A 174 -13.72 -9.68 8.99
N LYS A 175 -12.82 -10.21 9.82
CA LYS A 175 -12.18 -9.49 10.92
C LYS A 175 -11.03 -8.66 10.36
N ALA A 176 -11.32 -7.37 10.17
CA ALA A 176 -10.43 -6.37 9.58
C ALA A 176 -10.46 -5.05 10.35
N GLY A 177 -11.12 -5.01 11.51
CA GLY A 177 -11.18 -3.86 12.40
C GLY A 177 -9.90 -3.67 13.23
N GLN A 178 -10.04 -2.95 14.33
CA GLN A 178 -8.93 -2.43 15.14
C GLN A 178 -8.01 -3.50 15.76
N ASP A 179 -8.51 -4.73 15.92
CA ASP A 179 -7.79 -5.86 16.48
C ASP A 179 -7.19 -6.79 15.42
N SER A 180 -7.20 -6.39 14.14
CA SER A 180 -6.68 -7.21 13.04
C SER A 180 -5.81 -6.38 12.11
N GLU A 181 -4.64 -6.92 11.77
CA GLU A 181 -3.78 -6.33 10.77
C GLU A 181 -4.35 -6.59 9.37
N VAL A 182 -4.32 -5.55 8.53
CA VAL A 182 -4.87 -5.57 7.19
C VAL A 182 -3.79 -5.14 6.20
N ILE A 183 -3.65 -5.91 5.13
CA ILE A 183 -2.77 -5.60 4.01
C ILE A 183 -3.64 -5.18 2.82
N PRO A 184 -3.86 -3.87 2.64
CA PRO A 184 -4.67 -3.35 1.56
C PRO A 184 -3.86 -3.30 0.25
N LEU A 185 -4.38 -3.96 -0.78
CA LEU A 185 -3.92 -3.92 -2.16
C LEU A 185 -4.90 -3.12 -3.01
N ILE A 186 -5.08 -1.86 -2.63
CA ILE A 186 -6.02 -0.91 -3.24
C ILE A 186 -5.20 0.13 -3.98
N THR A 187 -5.74 0.64 -5.08
CA THR A 187 -5.12 1.78 -5.79
C THR A 187 -5.72 3.07 -5.24
N GLU A 188 -4.91 3.92 -4.60
CA GLU A 188 -5.33 5.25 -4.20
C GLU A 188 -5.47 6.18 -5.42
N SER A 189 -6.55 6.96 -5.44
CA SER A 189 -6.86 7.96 -6.46
C SER A 189 -6.21 9.28 -6.11
N LYS A 190 -5.52 9.89 -7.07
CA LYS A 190 -4.92 11.21 -6.91
C LYS A 190 -5.96 12.30 -7.08
N LEU A 191 -6.35 12.91 -5.96
CA LEU A 191 -7.44 13.89 -5.92
C LEU A 191 -6.94 15.31 -6.15
N ILE A 192 -5.80 15.65 -5.55
CA ILE A 192 -5.24 17.00 -5.61
C ILE A 192 -3.77 16.90 -5.95
N GLU A 193 -3.37 17.67 -6.95
CA GLU A 193 -1.96 17.96 -7.21
C GLU A 193 -1.78 19.46 -7.39
N THR A 194 -1.06 20.05 -6.46
CA THR A 194 -0.60 21.42 -6.63
C THR A 194 0.63 21.42 -7.52
N THR A 195 0.65 22.33 -8.48
CA THR A 195 1.78 22.49 -9.41
C THR A 195 2.46 23.82 -9.16
N GLY A 196 3.69 24.00 -9.64
CA GLY A 196 4.45 25.25 -9.41
C GLY A 196 3.72 26.54 -9.84
N LYS A 197 2.75 26.41 -10.76
CA LYS A 197 1.88 27.49 -11.25
C LYS A 197 0.56 27.64 -10.47
N ARG A 198 0.09 26.59 -9.78
CA ARG A 198 -1.10 26.61 -8.89
C ARG A 198 -0.68 26.28 -7.46
N ARG A 199 -0.20 27.30 -6.75
CA ARG A 199 0.11 27.22 -5.31
C ARG A 199 -1.10 27.54 -4.44
N ASP A 200 -2.18 28.03 -5.04
CA ASP A 200 -3.39 28.39 -4.33
C ASP A 200 -4.18 27.12 -3.97
N LEU A 201 -4.17 26.80 -2.69
CA LEU A 201 -4.97 25.71 -2.11
C LEU A 201 -6.44 26.13 -2.05
N SER A 202 -7.36 25.23 -2.43
CA SER A 202 -8.80 25.44 -2.27
C SER A 202 -9.17 25.65 -0.79
N ALA A 203 -10.28 26.34 -0.53
CA ALA A 203 -10.73 26.61 0.83
C ALA A 203 -10.97 25.31 1.62
N ASP A 204 -11.58 24.30 0.98
CA ASP A 204 -11.86 23.00 1.58
C ASP A 204 -10.58 22.24 1.91
N PHE A 205 -9.57 22.27 1.03
CA PHE A 205 -8.30 21.62 1.31
C PHE A 205 -7.52 22.31 2.42
N ARG A 206 -7.52 23.65 2.49
CA ARG A 206 -6.94 24.37 3.65
C ARG A 206 -7.65 24.02 4.95
N LYS A 207 -8.98 23.90 4.92
CA LYS A 207 -9.77 23.49 6.08
C LYS A 207 -9.37 22.08 6.53
N TRP A 208 -9.35 21.12 5.61
CA TRP A 208 -8.94 19.75 5.89
C TRP A 208 -7.51 19.66 6.47
N LEU A 209 -6.55 20.42 5.91
CA LEU A 209 -5.19 20.48 6.44
C LEU A 209 -5.17 20.99 7.90
N ARG A 210 -5.93 22.05 8.20
CA ARG A 210 -6.06 22.56 9.58
C ARG A 210 -6.69 21.54 10.51
N ASP A 211 -7.75 20.87 10.09
CA ASP A 211 -8.45 19.86 10.88
C ASP A 211 -7.53 18.67 11.24
N LYS A 212 -6.53 18.39 10.39
CA LYS A 212 -5.50 17.36 10.61
C LYS A 212 -4.21 17.90 11.25
N ASN A 213 -4.17 19.16 11.68
CA ASN A 213 -2.98 19.84 12.23
C ASN A 213 -1.77 19.85 11.28
N LEU A 214 -2.02 19.92 9.96
CA LEU A 214 -1.01 19.99 8.92
C LEU A 214 -0.82 21.45 8.45
N SER A 215 0.43 21.85 8.17
CA SER A 215 0.69 23.22 7.73
C SER A 215 0.09 23.49 6.33
N ALA A 216 -0.56 24.64 6.19
CA ALA A 216 -1.19 25.11 4.96
C ALA A 216 -0.29 26.08 4.16
N GLU A 217 1.00 26.12 4.46
CA GLU A 217 1.96 26.95 3.71
C GLU A 217 2.01 26.57 2.22
N ALA A 218 2.35 27.56 1.37
CA ALA A 218 2.40 27.39 -0.08
C ALA A 218 3.55 26.46 -0.51
N ARG A 219 3.24 25.17 -0.60
CA ARG A 219 4.16 24.11 -1.05
C ARG A 219 3.47 23.18 -2.03
N LEU A 220 4.27 22.38 -2.72
CA LEU A 220 3.74 21.36 -3.61
C LEU A 220 3.28 20.15 -2.78
N LEU A 221 1.96 20.03 -2.68
CA LEU A 221 1.21 18.95 -2.05
C LEU A 221 0.52 18.07 -3.10
N CYS A 222 0.48 16.77 -2.83
CA CYS A 222 -0.30 15.78 -3.55
C CYS A 222 -1.14 14.99 -2.55
N LEU A 223 -2.46 15.05 -2.67
CA LEU A 223 -3.39 14.29 -1.85
C LEU A 223 -3.92 13.10 -2.65
N GLU A 224 -3.76 11.92 -2.09
CA GLU A 224 -4.28 10.67 -2.63
C GLU A 224 -5.25 10.05 -1.61
N GLU A 225 -6.35 9.51 -2.10
CA GLU A 225 -7.36 8.84 -1.28
C GLU A 225 -7.83 7.56 -1.96
N GLY A 226 -8.01 6.50 -1.17
CA GLY A 226 -8.54 5.23 -1.64
C GLY A 226 -9.53 4.67 -0.61
N TYR A 227 -10.59 4.02 -1.08
CA TYR A 227 -11.61 3.44 -0.20
C TYR A 227 -12.24 2.20 -0.83
N ILE A 228 -12.81 1.33 0.02
CA ILE A 228 -13.69 0.25 -0.40
C ILE A 228 -15.08 0.58 0.13
N LYS A 229 -16.00 0.85 -0.79
CA LYS A 229 -17.40 1.14 -0.48
C LYS A 229 -18.22 -0.14 -0.40
N GLU A 230 -19.26 -0.15 0.42
CA GLU A 230 -20.33 -1.15 0.36
C GLU A 230 -20.85 -1.33 -1.09
N GLY A 231 -21.08 -2.58 -1.47
CA GLY A 231 -21.42 -2.99 -2.84
C GLY A 231 -20.21 -3.22 -3.75
N SER A 232 -18.99 -2.88 -3.33
CA SER A 232 -17.79 -3.15 -4.13
C SER A 232 -17.45 -4.64 -4.14
N CYS A 233 -16.93 -5.12 -5.27
CA CYS A 233 -16.39 -6.48 -5.39
C CYS A 233 -14.90 -6.49 -5.02
N VAL A 234 -14.52 -7.33 -4.06
CA VAL A 234 -13.15 -7.44 -3.56
C VAL A 234 -12.74 -8.90 -3.41
N SER A 235 -11.43 -9.15 -3.43
CA SER A 235 -10.83 -10.42 -3.06
C SER A 235 -10.19 -10.31 -1.67
N VAL A 236 -10.48 -11.29 -0.80
CA VAL A 236 -9.96 -11.37 0.56
C VAL A 236 -9.18 -12.67 0.73
N ILE A 237 -7.98 -12.60 1.29
CA ILE A 237 -7.22 -13.77 1.76
C ILE A 237 -7.09 -13.70 3.28
N GLY A 238 -7.48 -14.78 3.94
CA GLY A 238 -7.34 -14.94 5.38
C GLY A 238 -7.65 -16.37 5.84
N VAL A 239 -7.57 -16.61 7.14
CA VAL A 239 -7.85 -17.94 7.70
C VAL A 239 -9.34 -18.08 7.97
N LEU A 240 -9.92 -19.17 7.46
CA LEU A 240 -11.33 -19.48 7.67
C LEU A 240 -11.56 -19.99 9.08
N HIS A 241 -12.34 -19.26 9.87
CA HIS A 241 -12.85 -19.69 11.15
C HIS A 241 -14.33 -20.07 10.99
N LYS A 242 -14.59 -21.36 10.82
CA LYS A 242 -15.93 -21.94 10.67
C LYS A 242 -16.43 -22.45 12.02
N SER A 243 -17.56 -21.93 12.49
CA SER A 243 -18.29 -22.40 13.66
C SER A 243 -19.70 -22.85 13.26
N LYS A 244 -20.49 -23.43 14.18
CA LYS A 244 -21.85 -23.90 13.86
C LYS A 244 -22.78 -22.77 13.40
N ASP A 245 -22.57 -21.56 13.91
CA ASP A 245 -23.48 -20.43 13.73
C ASP A 245 -22.88 -19.27 12.92
N ALA A 246 -21.56 -19.28 12.68
CA ALA A 246 -20.86 -18.20 12.00
C ALA A 246 -19.68 -18.68 11.15
N VAL A 247 -19.55 -18.06 9.97
CA VAL A 247 -18.39 -18.16 9.09
C VAL A 247 -17.62 -16.85 9.17
N MET A 248 -16.37 -16.92 9.64
CA MET A 248 -15.51 -15.75 9.79
C MET A 248 -14.21 -15.95 9.04
N ILE A 249 -13.62 -14.85 8.57
CA ILE A 249 -12.27 -14.82 8.01
C ILE A 249 -11.45 -13.92 8.91
N VAL A 250 -10.38 -14.47 9.46
CA VAL A 250 -9.54 -13.81 10.46
C VAL A 250 -8.12 -13.72 9.94
N GLN A 251 -7.33 -12.85 10.58
CA GLN A 251 -5.90 -12.79 10.28
C GLN A 251 -5.23 -14.14 10.56
N PRO A 252 -4.20 -14.51 9.76
CA PRO A 252 -3.38 -15.68 10.05
C PRO A 252 -2.69 -15.57 11.42
N HIS A 253 -2.60 -16.68 12.15
CA HIS A 253 -1.85 -16.74 13.42
C HIS A 253 -0.33 -16.81 13.20
N GLU A 254 0.08 -17.33 12.05
CA GLU A 254 1.48 -17.42 11.61
C GLU A 254 1.68 -16.52 10.39
N VAL A 255 2.87 -15.95 10.26
CA VAL A 255 3.25 -15.16 9.08
C VAL A 255 3.18 -16.03 7.83
N ILE A 256 2.49 -15.54 6.81
CA ILE A 256 2.38 -16.24 5.53
C ILE A 256 3.47 -15.72 4.61
N SER A 257 4.38 -16.59 4.22
CA SER A 257 5.34 -16.24 3.17
C SER A 257 4.67 -16.38 1.80
N THR A 258 4.83 -15.37 0.92
CA THR A 258 4.38 -15.45 -0.47
C THR A 258 5.13 -16.51 -1.30
N GLY A 259 6.16 -17.12 -0.73
CA GLY A 259 7.06 -18.05 -1.41
C GLY A 259 8.02 -17.35 -2.36
N CYS A 260 8.98 -18.12 -2.89
CA CYS A 260 9.98 -17.61 -3.82
C CYS A 260 9.43 -17.58 -5.26
N LEU A 261 9.28 -16.38 -5.81
CA LEU A 261 8.75 -16.14 -7.15
C LEU A 261 9.89 -15.79 -8.14
N TRP A 262 10.91 -16.65 -8.22
CA TRP A 262 12.13 -16.43 -9.01
C TRP A 262 11.86 -16.17 -10.50
N SER A 263 10.89 -16.87 -11.09
CA SER A 263 10.49 -16.67 -12.49
C SER A 263 9.94 -15.26 -12.78
N LYS A 264 9.56 -14.52 -11.73
CA LYS A 264 9.07 -13.13 -11.78
C LYS A 264 10.02 -12.13 -11.13
N LEU A 265 11.23 -12.57 -10.75
CA LEU A 265 12.23 -11.76 -10.05
C LEU A 265 11.69 -11.11 -8.77
N LEU A 266 10.80 -11.81 -8.05
CA LEU A 266 10.19 -11.35 -6.81
C LEU A 266 10.75 -12.14 -5.62
N LEU A 267 11.25 -11.40 -4.62
CA LEU A 267 11.65 -11.90 -3.32
C LEU A 267 10.40 -12.32 -2.54
N PRO A 268 10.51 -13.37 -1.68
CA PRO A 268 9.45 -13.70 -0.76
C PRO A 268 9.16 -12.50 0.15
N ALA A 269 7.88 -12.20 0.34
CA ALA A 269 7.39 -11.24 1.31
C ALA A 269 6.62 -11.98 2.38
N ASP A 270 6.81 -11.59 3.64
CA ASP A 270 6.02 -12.11 4.75
C ASP A 270 4.81 -11.21 4.95
N VAL A 271 3.64 -11.85 4.97
CA VAL A 271 2.33 -11.23 5.09
C VAL A 271 1.82 -11.51 6.49
N GLU A 272 1.64 -10.43 7.26
CA GLU A 272 1.03 -10.44 8.58
C GLU A 272 -0.30 -9.68 8.48
N GLY A 273 -1.42 -10.42 8.50
CA GLY A 273 -2.76 -9.83 8.41
C GLY A 273 -3.63 -10.39 7.31
N VAL A 274 -4.87 -9.91 7.25
CA VAL A 274 -5.84 -10.21 6.18
C VAL A 274 -5.48 -9.39 4.95
N ILE A 275 -5.31 -10.03 3.80
CA ILE A 275 -5.07 -9.32 2.54
C ILE A 275 -6.43 -8.95 1.95
N ILE A 276 -6.60 -7.68 1.58
CA ILE A 276 -7.80 -7.20 0.88
C ILE A 276 -7.35 -6.51 -0.40
N GLY A 277 -7.81 -6.98 -1.55
CA GLY A 277 -7.53 -6.34 -2.84
C GLY A 277 -8.81 -6.08 -3.62
N THR A 278 -8.86 -4.97 -4.34
CA THR A 278 -9.92 -4.73 -5.31
C THR A 278 -9.60 -5.48 -6.60
N LEU A 279 -10.61 -6.06 -7.25
CA LEU A 279 -10.42 -6.43 -8.65
C LEU A 279 -10.22 -5.11 -9.41
N LYS A 280 -9.07 -4.98 -10.08
CA LYS A 280 -8.94 -3.98 -11.13
C LYS A 280 -10.01 -4.33 -12.17
N THR A 281 -11.11 -3.60 -12.19
CA THR A 281 -11.78 -3.36 -13.47
C THR A 281 -10.72 -2.70 -14.34
N ALA A 282 -10.31 -3.38 -15.40
CA ALA A 282 -9.66 -2.72 -16.51
C ALA A 282 -10.57 -1.54 -16.86
N ASP A 283 -10.11 -0.33 -16.60
CA ASP A 283 -10.83 0.86 -17.02
C ASP A 283 -10.87 0.81 -18.55
N PRO A 284 -12.06 0.68 -19.18
CA PRO A 284 -12.16 0.55 -20.63
C PRO A 284 -12.10 1.93 -21.28
N THR A 285 -11.05 2.72 -21.02
CA THR A 285 -10.75 3.94 -21.78
C THR A 285 -9.28 4.33 -21.63
N ASN A 286 -8.45 3.80 -22.52
CA ASN A 286 -7.49 4.55 -23.32
C ASN A 286 -7.19 3.78 -24.60
#